data_AF-A0A9P0LH87-F1
#
_entry.id   AF-A0A9P0LH87-F1
#
_cell.length_a   1.000
_cell.length_b   1.000
_cell.length_c   1.000
_cell.angle_alpha   90.00
_cell.angle_beta   90.00
_cell.angle_gamma   90.00
#
_symmetry.space_group_name_H-M   'P 1'
#
loop_
_entity.id
_entity.type
_entity.pdbx_description
1 polymer ?
#
loop_
_entity_poly.entity_id
_entity_poly.type
_entity_poly.pdbx_seq_one_letter_code
_entity_poly.pdbx_strand_id
1 'polypeptide(L)'
;MKEEDYLGVSRDKDKNFKHSTPRPARKLGMACVSKIEVCDEKNKHCLGIKVFKQIFKEKNLSLFSPKKDRCDICIEQENGNIDSSIWSKHIEDKEKARKEKTEIRRKL
;
A
#
# COMPACT_ATOMS: atom_id res chain seq x y z
N MET A 1 9.56 0.76 -26.73
CA MET A 1 8.21 1.14 -26.25
C MET A 1 8.23 2.64 -26.06
N LYS A 2 7.31 3.38 -26.68
CA LYS A 2 7.39 4.85 -26.77
C LYS A 2 7.16 5.49 -25.40
N GLU A 3 8.04 6.44 -25.05
CA GLU A 3 7.94 7.32 -23.90
C GLU A 3 6.90 8.40 -24.19
N GLU A 4 5.62 8.07 -24.09
CA GLU A 4 4.55 9.06 -24.26
C GLU A 4 4.16 9.62 -22.89
N ASP A 5 4.26 10.94 -22.74
CA ASP A 5 3.77 11.63 -21.56
C ASP A 5 2.26 11.37 -21.38
N TYR A 6 1.85 11.05 -20.16
CA TYR A 6 0.43 10.86 -19.86
C TYR A 6 -0.10 12.05 -19.06
N LEU A 7 -1.32 12.48 -19.40
CA LEU A 7 -2.05 13.47 -18.61
C LEU A 7 -2.65 12.78 -17.38
N GLY A 8 -1.99 12.93 -16.24
CA GLY A 8 -2.52 12.45 -14.97
C GLY A 8 -3.80 13.19 -14.59
N VAL A 9 -4.85 12.45 -14.22
CA VAL A 9 -6.11 13.03 -13.74
C VAL A 9 -6.06 13.13 -12.23
N SER A 10 -6.23 14.34 -11.69
CA SER A 10 -6.42 14.57 -10.26
C SER A 10 -7.80 15.12 -9.99
N ARG A 11 -8.34 14.88 -8.79
CA ARG A 11 -9.61 15.46 -8.35
C ARG A 11 -9.35 16.51 -7.30
N ASP A 12 -10.00 17.66 -7.45
CA ASP A 12 -10.07 18.67 -6.41
C ASP A 12 -10.99 18.25 -5.26
N LYS A 13 -10.99 19.05 -4.18
CA LYS A 13 -11.92 18.90 -3.05
C LYS A 13 -13.38 18.94 -3.51
N ASP A 14 -13.66 19.69 -4.58
CA ASP A 14 -14.99 19.83 -5.19
C ASP A 14 -15.29 18.74 -6.23
N LYS A 15 -14.46 17.69 -6.30
CA LYS A 15 -14.56 16.55 -7.25
C LYS A 15 -14.41 16.91 -8.73
N ASN A 16 -14.06 18.15 -9.06
CA ASN A 16 -13.71 18.55 -10.41
C ASN A 16 -12.39 17.89 -10.85
N PHE A 17 -12.33 17.49 -12.13
CA PHE A 17 -11.14 16.87 -12.70
C PHE A 17 -10.15 17.93 -13.18
N LYS A 18 -8.91 17.84 -12.71
CA LYS A 18 -7.80 18.69 -13.14
C LYS A 18 -6.77 17.85 -13.90
N HIS A 19 -6.54 18.20 -15.17
CA HIS A 19 -5.48 17.68 -16.04
C HIS A 19 -4.30 18.66 -16.04
N SER A 20 -3.63 18.82 -14.91
CA SER A 20 -2.73 19.97 -14.73
C SER A 20 -1.27 19.70 -15.03
N THR A 21 -0.85 18.44 -15.13
CA THR A 21 0.59 18.11 -15.26
C THR A 21 0.78 16.93 -16.19
N PRO A 22 1.41 17.10 -17.38
CA PRO A 22 1.96 15.97 -18.11
C PRO A 22 3.00 15.30 -17.20
N ARG A 23 2.90 13.98 -17.06
CA ARG A 23 3.85 13.19 -16.30
C ARG A 23 4.57 12.25 -17.25
N PRO A 24 5.90 12.10 -17.11
CA PRO A 24 6.60 11.09 -17.87
C PRO A 24 5.98 9.74 -17.55
N ALA A 25 5.69 8.95 -18.58
CA ALA A 25 5.29 7.56 -18.37
C ALA A 25 6.30 6.91 -17.42
N ARG A 26 5.80 6.32 -16.33
CA ARG A 26 6.66 5.59 -15.41
C ARG A 26 7.39 4.55 -16.25
N LYS A 27 8.72 4.48 -16.14
CA LYS A 27 9.51 3.33 -16.62
C LYS A 27 9.07 2.12 -15.81
N LEU A 28 7.95 1.53 -16.22
CA LEU A 28 7.61 0.20 -15.79
C LEU A 28 8.77 -0.66 -16.28
N GLY A 29 9.45 -1.34 -15.34
CA GLY A 29 10.42 -2.36 -15.71
C GLY A 29 9.76 -3.40 -16.59
N MET A 30 10.55 -4.34 -17.11
CA MET A 30 9.99 -5.50 -17.81
C MET A 30 8.80 -6.04 -17.00
N ALA A 31 7.63 -6.13 -17.64
CA ALA A 31 6.47 -6.77 -17.03
C ALA A 31 6.95 -8.10 -16.46
N CYS A 32 6.56 -8.43 -15.22
CA CYS A 32 7.08 -9.61 -14.52
C CYS A 32 6.96 -10.82 -15.45
N VAL A 33 8.10 -11.22 -16.04
CA VAL A 33 8.20 -12.37 -16.92
C VAL A 33 8.36 -13.60 -16.04
N SER A 34 7.64 -13.65 -14.90
CA SER A 34 7.46 -14.85 -14.08
C SER A 34 6.59 -15.84 -14.85
N LYS A 35 7.01 -16.09 -16.07
CA LYS A 35 6.52 -17.05 -17.01
C LYS A 35 7.57 -18.14 -16.94
N ILE A 36 7.06 -19.33 -16.66
CA ILE A 36 7.54 -20.59 -17.24
C ILE A 36 8.53 -21.33 -16.35
N GLU A 37 9.75 -20.85 -16.07
CA GLU A 37 10.82 -21.72 -15.52
C GLU A 37 10.41 -22.55 -14.29
N VAL A 38 9.90 -21.92 -13.22
CA VAL A 38 9.53 -22.63 -11.97
C VAL A 38 8.32 -23.56 -12.14
N CYS A 39 7.42 -23.24 -13.08
CA CYS A 39 6.22 -24.04 -13.34
C CYS A 39 6.54 -25.21 -14.29
N ASP A 40 7.43 -25.00 -15.26
CA ASP A 40 7.91 -26.01 -16.20
C ASP A 40 8.80 -27.05 -15.51
N GLU A 41 9.71 -26.63 -14.63
CA GLU A 41 10.49 -27.55 -13.77
C GLU A 41 9.59 -28.46 -12.92
N LYS A 42 8.38 -28.00 -12.61
CA LYS A 42 7.42 -28.72 -11.76
C LYS A 42 6.27 -29.35 -12.56
N ASN A 43 6.29 -29.31 -13.89
CA ASN A 43 5.19 -29.76 -14.77
C ASN A 43 3.82 -29.22 -14.33
N LYS A 44 3.73 -27.93 -14.00
CA LYS A 44 2.49 -27.27 -13.57
C LYS A 44 2.08 -26.20 -14.56
N HIS A 45 0.80 -26.11 -14.84
CA HIS A 45 0.27 -25.02 -15.67
C HIS A 45 0.31 -23.68 -14.91
N CYS A 46 0.84 -22.65 -15.57
CA CYS A 46 0.77 -21.28 -15.07
C CYS A 46 -0.69 -20.80 -15.10
N LEU A 47 -1.21 -20.39 -13.95
CA LEU A 47 -2.58 -19.87 -13.83
C LEU A 47 -2.55 -18.35 -13.57
N GLY A 48 -3.57 -17.65 -14.07
CA GLY A 48 -3.72 -16.22 -13.86
C GLY A 48 -4.25 -15.86 -12.47
N ILE A 49 -4.09 -14.59 -12.09
CA ILE A 49 -4.55 -14.06 -10.79
C ILE A 49 -6.05 -14.27 -10.54
N LYS A 50 -6.88 -14.34 -11.58
CA LYS A 50 -8.32 -14.60 -11.48
C LYS A 50 -8.59 -15.99 -10.88
N VAL A 51 -7.92 -17.02 -11.42
CA VAL A 51 -8.04 -18.40 -10.95
C VAL A 51 -7.49 -18.53 -9.52
N PHE A 52 -6.37 -17.87 -9.23
CA PHE A 52 -5.83 -17.79 -7.87
C PHE A 52 -6.86 -17.24 -6.88
N LYS A 53 -7.48 -16.08 -7.17
CA LYS A 53 -8.47 -15.45 -6.29
C LYS A 53 -9.71 -16.31 -6.07
N GLN A 54 -10.16 -17.01 -7.11
CA GLN A 54 -11.28 -17.94 -7.02
C GLN A 54 -10.97 -19.08 -6.05
N ILE A 55 -9.86 -19.80 -6.28
CA ILE A 55 -9.43 -20.91 -5.40
C ILE A 55 -9.19 -20.43 -3.97
N PHE A 56 -8.61 -19.24 -3.80
CA PHE A 56 -8.35 -18.65 -2.49
C PHE A 56 -9.65 -18.43 -1.69
N LYS A 57 -10.71 -17.98 -2.36
CA LYS A 57 -12.05 -17.84 -1.78
C LYS A 57 -12.72 -19.18 -1.51
N GLU A 58 -12.65 -20.12 -2.45
CA GLU A 58 -13.23 -21.47 -2.31
C GLU A 58 -12.62 -22.24 -1.13
N LYS A 59 -11.30 -22.10 -0.93
CA LYS A 59 -10.59 -22.70 0.20
C LYS A 59 -10.77 -21.95 1.53
N ASN A 60 -11.59 -20.91 1.54
CA ASN A 60 -11.79 -20.02 2.70
C ASN A 60 -10.46 -19.50 3.29
N LEU A 61 -9.50 -19.20 2.41
CA LEU A 61 -8.21 -18.67 2.80
C LEU A 61 -8.30 -17.15 2.85
N SER A 62 -7.66 -16.57 3.86
CA SER A 62 -7.39 -15.14 3.92
C SER A 62 -5.89 -14.97 4.14
N LEU A 63 -5.28 -13.97 3.50
CA LEU A 63 -3.94 -13.59 3.88
C LEU A 63 -4.06 -12.80 5.18
N PHE A 64 -3.46 -13.31 6.24
CA PHE A 64 -3.25 -12.50 7.43
C PHE A 64 -2.39 -11.32 7.01
N SER A 65 -3.01 -10.16 6.85
CA SER A 65 -2.27 -8.92 6.74
C SER A 65 -1.81 -8.59 8.14
N PRO A 66 -0.51 -8.72 8.48
CA PRO A 66 -0.02 -8.16 9.73
C PRO A 66 -0.51 -6.70 9.78
N LYS A 67 -1.00 -6.31 10.95
CA LYS A 67 -1.46 -4.94 11.21
C LYS A 67 -0.25 -4.02 10.97
N LYS A 68 -0.10 -3.49 9.75
CA LYS A 68 0.97 -2.54 9.43
C LYS A 68 0.86 -1.38 10.43
N ASP A 69 1.98 -1.03 11.03
CA ASP A 69 2.20 0.13 11.90
C ASP A 69 1.40 0.17 13.22
N ARG A 70 1.02 -0.97 13.80
CA ARG A 70 0.53 -1.00 15.19
C ARG A 70 1.64 -1.43 16.15
N CYS A 71 2.02 -0.52 17.03
CA CYS A 71 2.87 -0.82 18.18
C CYS A 71 2.05 -1.43 19.32
N ASP A 72 2.73 -2.01 20.29
CA ASP A 72 2.11 -2.71 21.43
C ASP A 72 1.15 -1.81 22.21
N ILE A 73 1.51 -0.54 22.43
CA ILE A 73 0.66 0.47 23.08
C ILE A 73 -0.69 0.65 22.37
N CYS A 74 -0.71 0.61 21.03
CA CYS A 74 -1.97 0.70 20.28
C CYS A 74 -2.83 -0.55 20.42
N ILE A 75 -2.20 -1.72 20.57
CA ILE A 75 -2.90 -2.99 20.76
C ILE A 75 -3.47 -3.06 22.18
N GLU A 76 -2.69 -2.62 23.18
CA GLU A 76 -3.11 -2.59 24.58
C GLU A 76 -4.26 -1.61 24.82
N GLN A 77 -4.24 -0.43 24.20
CA GLN A 77 -5.37 0.51 24.26
C GLN A 77 -6.64 -0.08 23.61
N GLU A 78 -6.54 -0.75 22.46
CA GLU A 78 -7.69 -1.43 21.82
C GLU A 78 -8.29 -2.50 22.74
N ASN A 79 -7.44 -3.17 23.53
CA ASN A 79 -7.84 -4.20 24.48
C ASN A 79 -8.26 -3.65 25.86
N GLY A 80 -8.20 -2.33 26.08
CA GLY A 80 -8.54 -1.69 27.35
C GLY A 80 -7.54 -1.94 28.49
N ASN A 81 -6.33 -2.39 28.17
CA ASN A 81 -5.31 -2.82 29.14
C ASN A 81 -4.16 -1.82 29.29
N ILE A 82 -4.45 -0.51 29.25
CA ILE A 82 -3.41 0.50 29.44
C ILE A 82 -3.96 1.73 30.16
N ASP A 83 -3.10 2.38 30.92
CA ASP A 83 -3.42 3.60 31.63
C ASP A 83 -3.60 4.80 30.67
N SER A 84 -4.56 5.67 31.00
CA SER A 84 -4.90 6.83 30.19
C SER A 84 -3.71 7.79 30.00
N SER A 85 -2.80 7.88 30.97
CA SER A 85 -1.62 8.75 30.88
C SER A 85 -0.64 8.25 29.81
N ILE A 86 -0.43 6.93 29.76
CA ILE A 86 0.47 6.30 28.80
C ILE A 86 -0.09 6.45 27.37
N TRP A 87 -1.40 6.27 27.21
CA TRP A 87 -2.07 6.47 25.92
C TRP A 87 -1.98 7.92 25.43
N SER A 88 -2.24 8.90 26.30
CA SER A 88 -2.16 10.33 25.96
C SER A 88 -0.77 10.71 25.47
N LYS A 89 0.29 10.33 26.20
CA LYS A 89 1.67 10.59 25.81
C LYS A 89 2.04 9.96 24.47
N HIS A 90 1.60 8.72 24.25
CA HIS A 90 1.81 8.01 22.98
C HIS A 90 1.17 8.71 21.78
N ILE A 91 -0.03 9.29 21.95
CA ILE A 91 -0.68 10.08 20.90
C ILE A 91 0.09 11.37 20.63
N GLU A 92 0.52 12.09 21.66
CA GLU A 92 1.33 13.31 21.53
C GLU A 92 2.63 13.05 20.75
N ASP A 93 3.37 11.99 21.10
CA ASP A 93 4.61 11.62 20.43
C ASP A 93 4.36 11.27 18.94
N LYS A 94 3.27 10.57 18.64
CA LYS A 94 2.86 10.28 17.25
C LYS A 94 2.55 11.54 16.46
N GLU A 95 1.86 12.51 17.05
CA GLU A 95 1.56 13.77 16.39
C GLU A 95 2.82 14.60 16.15
N LYS A 96 3.71 14.66 17.12
CA LYS A 96 5.00 15.35 17.00
C LYS A 96 5.82 14.81 15.84
N ALA A 97 6.00 13.48 15.77
CA ALA A 97 6.75 12.85 14.68
C ALA A 97 6.12 13.11 13.29
N ARG A 98 4.78 13.14 13.20
CA ARG A 98 4.07 13.48 11.95
C ARG A 98 4.26 14.94 11.55
N LYS A 99 4.26 15.87 12.52
CA LYS A 99 4.51 17.30 12.28
C LYS A 99 5.93 17.50 11.74
N GLU A 100 6.94 16.95 12.40
CA GLU A 100 8.34 17.01 11.98
C GLU A 100 8.54 16.46 10.55
N LYS A 101 7.97 15.28 10.26
CA LYS A 101 8.02 14.70 8.91
C LYS A 101 7.38 15.62 7.86
N THR A 102 6.28 16.28 8.21
CA THR A 102 5.58 17.21 7.32
C THR A 102 6.41 18.47 7.08
N GLU A 103 7.07 18.98 8.11
CA GLU A 103 7.97 20.13 8.00
C GLU A 103 9.21 19.83 7.17
N ILE A 104 9.86 18.68 7.39
CA ILE A 104 10.99 18.22 6.56
C ILE A 104 10.55 18.13 5.10
N ARG A 105 9.38 17.55 4.83
CA ARG A 105 8.84 17.42 3.48
C ARG A 105 8.52 18.77 2.82
N ARG A 106 8.15 19.81 3.58
CA ARG A 106 7.90 21.16 3.04
C ARG A 106 9.18 21.92 2.71
N LYS A 107 10.29 21.58 3.35
CA LYS A 107 11.61 22.22 3.15
C LYS A 107 12.41 21.60 1.99
N LEU A 108 11.95 20.48 1.44
CA LEU A 108 12.48 19.79 0.25
C LEU A 108 11.69 20.20 -0.99
#